data_AF-A0A6V8PTN2-F1
#
_entry.id   AF-A0A6V8PTN2-F1
#
_cell.length_a   1.000
_cell.length_b   1.000
_cell.length_c   1.000
_cell.angle_alpha   90.00
_cell.angle_beta   90.00
_cell.angle_gamma   90.00
#
_symmetry.space_group_name_H-M   'P 1'
#
loop_
_entity.id
_entity.type
_entity.pdbx_description
1 polymer ?
#
loop_
_entity_poly.entity_id
_entity_poly.type
_entity_poly.pdbx_seq_one_letter_code
_entity_poly.pdbx_strand_id
1 'polypeptide(L)'
;EIFTRLRRRNYQTIVNAHVEFGKMTGRNQDSIKKTTAGLLKLLFPHRTPQTIEKNELWKCLQLAVECRQRIIDQLAISTPGEFKEVDLKGSIELCEKSRIESDFLGKQE
;
A
#
# COMPACT_ATOMS: atom_id res chain seq x y z
N GLU A 1 -17.66 10.32 17.63
CA GLU A 1 -16.25 10.61 17.30
C GLU A 1 -15.92 10.48 15.82
N ILE A 2 -15.06 11.36 15.30
CA ILE A 2 -14.67 11.48 13.88
C ILE A 2 -13.76 10.33 13.41
N PHE A 3 -12.85 9.85 14.26
CA PHE A 3 -11.97 8.72 13.93
C PHE A 3 -12.76 7.42 13.76
N THR A 4 -13.80 7.21 14.55
CA THR A 4 -14.71 6.07 14.40
C THR A 4 -15.44 6.11 13.06
N ARG A 5 -15.84 7.31 12.58
CA ARG A 5 -16.42 7.48 11.23
C ARG A 5 -15.41 7.20 10.12
N LEU A 6 -14.17 7.66 10.26
CA LEU A 6 -13.09 7.41 9.28
C LEU A 6 -12.67 5.93 9.24
N ARG A 7 -12.75 5.19 10.35
CA ARG A 7 -12.45 3.76 10.40
C ARG A 7 -13.45 2.93 9.59
N ARG A 8 -14.73 3.32 9.58
CA ARG A 8 -15.78 2.65 8.80
C ARG A 8 -15.54 2.71 7.29
N ARG A 9 -14.82 3.72 6.80
CA ARG A 9 -14.41 3.78 5.39
C ARG A 9 -13.18 2.90 5.17
N ASN A 10 -13.37 1.76 4.52
CA ASN A 10 -12.29 0.81 4.26
C ASN A 10 -11.59 1.13 2.92
N TYR A 11 -10.47 1.84 3.01
CA TYR A 11 -9.60 2.12 1.86
C TYR A 11 -8.52 1.05 1.68
N GLN A 12 -8.37 0.08 2.59
CA GLN A 12 -7.36 -0.97 2.41
C GLN A 12 -7.73 -1.92 1.28
N THR A 13 -9.02 -2.12 1.04
CA THR A 13 -9.52 -2.93 -0.08
C THR A 13 -9.04 -2.40 -1.43
N ILE A 14 -9.04 -1.07 -1.62
CA ILE A 14 -8.58 -0.48 -2.90
C ILE A 14 -7.08 -0.69 -3.10
N VAL A 15 -6.30 -0.57 -2.02
CA VAL A 15 -4.84 -0.76 -2.05
C VAL A 15 -4.53 -2.21 -2.40
N ASN A 16 -5.20 -3.18 -1.77
CA ASN A 16 -5.01 -4.60 -2.08
C ASN A 16 -5.40 -4.95 -3.52
N ALA A 17 -6.42 -4.27 -4.08
CA ALA A 17 -6.90 -4.55 -5.43
C ALA A 17 -5.97 -3.99 -6.53
N HIS A 18 -5.14 -2.98 -6.22
CA HIS A 18 -4.36 -2.25 -7.23
C HIS A 18 -2.84 -2.34 -7.02
N VAL A 19 -2.39 -2.96 -5.94
CA VAL A 19 -0.96 -3.00 -5.57
C VAL A 19 -0.52 -4.43 -5.33
N GLU A 20 0.51 -4.84 -6.07
CA GLU A 20 1.22 -6.09 -5.83
C GLU A 20 2.50 -5.80 -5.03
N PHE A 21 2.66 -6.50 -3.90
CA PHE A 21 3.73 -6.22 -2.93
C PHE A 21 4.94 -7.17 -3.04
N GLY A 22 5.05 -7.92 -4.13
CA GLY A 22 6.20 -8.79 -4.41
C GLY A 22 6.61 -9.71 -3.25
N LYS A 23 7.92 -9.93 -3.09
CA LYS A 23 8.52 -10.76 -2.01
C LYS A 23 8.73 -9.99 -0.70
N MET A 24 7.86 -9.03 -0.37
CA MET A 24 8.00 -8.25 0.86
C MET A 24 7.42 -8.98 2.07
N THR A 25 8.00 -8.78 3.26
CA THR A 25 7.48 -9.35 4.51
C THR A 25 6.07 -8.86 4.83
N GLY A 26 5.22 -9.71 5.42
CA GLY A 26 3.83 -9.35 5.74
C GLY A 26 3.71 -8.11 6.64
N ARG A 27 4.64 -7.92 7.58
CA ARG A 27 4.68 -6.72 8.44
C ARG A 27 4.93 -5.44 7.62
N ASN A 28 5.80 -5.49 6.63
CA ASN A 28 6.06 -4.33 5.76
C ASN A 28 4.86 -4.06 4.85
N GLN A 29 4.24 -5.11 4.30
CA GLN A 29 3.01 -4.99 3.51
C GLN A 29 1.89 -4.31 4.31
N ASP A 30 1.61 -4.80 5.52
CA ASP A 30 0.56 -4.24 6.38
C ASP A 30 0.83 -2.78 6.75
N SER A 31 2.09 -2.46 7.03
CA SER A 31 2.50 -1.10 7.37
C SER A 31 2.25 -0.15 6.20
N ILE A 32 2.67 -0.53 4.98
CA ILE A 32 2.47 0.29 3.79
C ILE A 32 0.98 0.41 3.44
N LYS A 33 0.20 -0.68 3.53
CA LYS A 33 -1.25 -0.68 3.28
C LYS A 33 -1.99 0.25 4.25
N LYS A 34 -1.69 0.16 5.55
CA LYS A 34 -2.30 1.01 6.58
C LYS A 34 -1.94 2.48 6.38
N THR A 35 -0.68 2.79 6.12
CA THR A 35 -0.21 4.16 5.88
C THR A 35 -0.85 4.74 4.61
N THR A 36 -0.87 3.99 3.51
CA THR A 36 -1.51 4.42 2.25
C THR A 36 -3.00 4.70 2.46
N ALA A 37 -3.72 3.79 3.12
CA ALA A 37 -5.14 3.98 3.43
C ALA A 37 -5.39 5.18 4.36
N GLY A 38 -4.48 5.47 5.29
CA GLY A 38 -4.53 6.66 6.12
C GLY A 38 -4.30 7.95 5.31
N LEU A 39 -3.28 7.96 4.47
CA LEU A 39 -2.95 9.10 3.59
C LEU A 39 -4.11 9.42 2.64
N LEU A 40 -4.74 8.41 2.05
CA LEU A 40 -5.91 8.60 1.18
C LEU A 40 -7.08 9.27 1.91
N LYS A 41 -7.33 8.89 3.16
CA LYS A 41 -8.39 9.51 3.99
C LYS A 41 -8.10 10.97 4.31
N LEU A 42 -6.83 11.31 4.52
CA LEU A 42 -6.40 12.64 4.95
C LEU A 42 -6.24 13.61 3.78
N LEU A 43 -5.59 13.17 2.70
CA LEU A 43 -5.29 13.99 1.52
C LEU A 43 -6.48 14.08 0.56
N PHE A 44 -7.31 13.05 0.49
CA PHE A 44 -8.47 12.98 -0.40
C PHE A 44 -9.78 12.70 0.37
N PRO A 45 -10.17 13.56 1.33
CA PRO A 45 -11.35 13.32 2.18
C PRO A 45 -12.68 13.32 1.41
N HIS A 46 -12.70 13.97 0.24
CA HIS A 46 -13.84 14.06 -0.68
C HIS A 46 -14.00 12.81 -1.55
N ARG A 47 -12.95 11.99 -1.71
CA ARG A 47 -13.01 10.75 -2.49
C ARG A 47 -13.51 9.60 -1.63
N THR A 48 -14.31 8.72 -2.20
CA THR A 48 -14.66 7.41 -1.65
C THR A 48 -13.73 6.32 -2.21
N PRO A 49 -13.69 5.10 -1.63
CA PRO A 49 -12.90 4.00 -2.17
C PRO A 49 -13.22 3.63 -3.62
N GLN A 50 -14.37 4.03 -4.16
CA GLN A 50 -14.76 3.77 -5.55
C GLN A 50 -14.34 4.89 -6.50
N THR A 51 -14.15 6.11 -5.99
CA THR A 51 -13.87 7.31 -6.80
C THR A 51 -12.39 7.72 -6.78
N ILE A 52 -11.54 7.01 -6.04
CA ILE A 52 -10.10 7.30 -6.02
C ILE A 52 -9.51 7.01 -7.39
N GLU A 53 -8.75 7.98 -7.89
CA GLU A 53 -8.00 7.81 -9.12
C GLU A 53 -6.69 7.08 -8.87
N LYS A 54 -6.22 6.33 -9.87
CA LYS A 54 -4.95 5.58 -9.77
C LYS A 54 -3.76 6.47 -9.44
N ASN A 55 -3.73 7.69 -9.98
CA ASN A 55 -2.65 8.65 -9.73
C ASN A 55 -2.63 9.12 -8.26
N GLU A 56 -3.81 9.34 -7.66
CA GLU A 56 -3.95 9.71 -6.25
C GLU A 56 -3.46 8.56 -5.35
N LEU A 57 -3.89 7.33 -5.65
CA LEU A 57 -3.41 6.12 -4.98
C LEU A 57 -1.90 5.96 -5.09
N TRP A 58 -1.35 6.14 -6.29
CA TRP A 58 0.08 5.99 -6.55
C TRP A 58 0.92 6.99 -5.75
N LYS A 59 0.54 8.26 -5.73
CA LYS A 59 1.23 9.29 -4.93
C LYS A 59 1.24 8.94 -3.45
N CYS A 60 0.10 8.49 -2.91
CA CYS A 60 0.02 8.06 -1.51
C CYS A 60 0.85 6.80 -1.24
N LEU A 61 0.86 5.85 -2.16
CA LEU A 61 1.63 4.61 -2.05
C LEU A 61 3.13 4.90 -2.06
N GLN A 62 3.62 5.68 -3.03
CA GLN A 62 5.04 6.06 -3.11
C GLN A 62 5.51 6.71 -1.80
N LEU A 63 4.73 7.65 -1.27
CA LEU A 63 5.05 8.30 0.01
C LEU A 63 5.06 7.29 1.17
N ALA A 64 4.09 6.39 1.23
CA ALA A 64 4.05 5.36 2.28
C ALA A 64 5.26 4.41 2.23
N VAL A 65 5.69 4.04 1.03
CA VAL A 65 6.86 3.19 0.80
C VAL A 65 8.14 3.89 1.22
N GLU A 66 8.31 5.15 0.82
CA GLU A 66 9.47 5.97 1.23
C GLU A 66 9.56 6.12 2.75
N CYS A 67 8.44 6.44 3.40
CA CYS A 67 8.39 6.52 4.85
C CYS A 67 8.77 5.17 5.50
N ARG A 68 8.29 4.05 4.97
CA ARG A 68 8.63 2.73 5.50
C ARG A 68 10.11 2.39 5.30
N GLN A 69 10.64 2.68 4.12
CA GLN A 69 12.06 2.48 3.78
C GLN A 69 12.96 3.21 4.77
N ARG A 70 12.71 4.51 4.99
CA ARG A 70 13.48 5.33 5.94
C ARG A 70 13.51 4.72 7.33
N ILE A 71 12.38 4.19 7.82
CA ILE A 71 12.35 3.53 9.12
C ILE A 71 13.19 2.25 9.14
N ILE A 72 13.17 1.44 8.05
CA ILE A 72 14.01 0.25 7.95
C ILE A 72 15.49 0.64 7.96
N ASP A 73 15.86 1.65 7.18
CA ASP A 73 17.25 2.13 7.11
C ASP A 73 17.72 2.60 8.50
N GLN A 74 16.87 3.34 9.22
CA GLN A 74 17.18 3.77 10.59
C GLN A 74 17.30 2.60 11.57
N LEU A 75 16.49 1.54 11.43
CA LEU A 75 16.61 0.33 12.25
C LEU A 75 17.90 -0.43 11.95
N ALA A 76 18.30 -0.51 10.68
CA ALA A 76 19.56 -1.11 10.27
C ALA A 76 20.77 -0.35 10.83
N ILE A 77 20.70 0.98 10.91
CA ILE A 77 21.72 1.82 11.54
C ILE A 77 21.74 1.61 13.06
N SER A 78 20.58 1.57 13.71
CA SER A 78 20.47 1.53 15.18
C SER A 78 20.86 0.19 15.79
N THR A 79 20.53 -0.92 15.11
CA THR A 79 20.83 -2.28 15.56
C THR A 79 21.46 -3.08 14.41
N PRO A 80 22.74 -2.83 14.12
CA PRO A 80 23.44 -3.52 13.04
C PRO A 80 23.57 -5.02 13.39
N GLY A 81 22.99 -5.89 12.55
CA GLY A 81 23.04 -7.36 12.68
C GLY A 81 21.68 -8.04 12.79
N GLU A 82 20.69 -7.42 13.45
CA GLU A 82 19.32 -7.95 13.54
C GLU A 82 18.48 -7.54 12.32
N PHE A 83 18.66 -6.31 11.84
CA PHE A 83 17.95 -5.77 10.69
C PHE A 83 18.91 -5.65 9.50
N LYS A 84 18.57 -6.35 8.40
CA LYS A 84 19.26 -6.18 7.12
C LYS A 84 18.65 -5.01 6.36
N GLU A 85 19.47 -4.35 5.58
CA GLU A 85 19.01 -3.37 4.59
C GLU A 85 18.15 -4.10 3.54
N VAL A 86 16.96 -3.58 3.27
CA VAL A 86 16.00 -4.17 2.33
C VAL A 86 15.48 -3.03 1.45
N ASP A 87 15.55 -3.18 0.13
CA ASP A 87 14.93 -2.23 -0.79
C ASP A 87 13.44 -2.57 -1.02
N LEU A 88 12.57 -1.73 -0.50
CA LEU A 88 11.13 -1.84 -0.67
C LEU A 88 10.64 -1.20 -1.97
N LYS A 89 11.36 -0.23 -2.54
CA LYS A 89 10.93 0.49 -3.76
C LYS A 89 10.93 -0.44 -4.96
N GLY A 90 11.94 -1.29 -5.10
CA GLY A 90 12.02 -2.26 -6.20
C GLY A 90 11.02 -3.41 -6.15
N SER A 91 10.27 -3.56 -5.05
CA SER A 91 9.38 -4.73 -4.82
C SER A 91 7.90 -4.45 -5.09
N ILE A 92 7.55 -3.24 -5.52
CA ILE A 92 6.15 -2.78 -5.59
C ILE A 92 5.78 -2.40 -7.01
N GLU A 93 4.73 -3.04 -7.52
CA GLU A 93 4.18 -2.79 -8.84
C GLU A 93 2.70 -2.41 -8.74
N LEU A 94 2.26 -1.50 -9.61
CA LEU A 94 0.84 -1.24 -9.81
C LEU A 94 0.27 -2.31 -10.72
N CYS A 95 -0.81 -2.95 -10.28
CA CYS A 95 -1.52 -3.90 -11.12
C CYS A 95 -2.27 -3.14 -12.23
N GLU A 96 -1.86 -3.33 -13.49
CA GLU A 96 -2.63 -2.86 -14.65
C GLU A 96 -3.89 -3.71 -14.83
N LYS A 97 -5.00 -3.07 -15.26
CA LYS A 97 -6.33 -3.70 -15.32
C LYS A 97 -6.37 -4.96 -16.21
N SER A 98 -5.46 -5.09 -17.16
CA SER A 98 -5.33 -6.23 -18.07
C SER A 98 -5.08 -7.56 -17.38
N ARG A 99 -4.54 -7.57 -16.15
CA ARG A 99 -4.24 -8.81 -15.40
C ARG A 99 -5.41 -9.33 -14.56
N ILE A 100 -6.27 -8.43 -14.08
CA ILE A 100 -7.46 -8.81 -13.29
C ILE A 100 -8.48 -9.56 -14.17
N GLU A 101 -8.56 -9.21 -15.45
CA GLU A 101 -9.48 -9.84 -16.41
C GLU A 101 -9.01 -11.26 -16.80
N SER A 102 -7.70 -11.51 -16.91
CA SER A 102 -7.14 -12.84 -17.16
C SER A 102 -7.29 -13.79 -15.97
N ASP A 103 -7.21 -13.29 -14.74
CA ASP A 103 -7.37 -14.12 -13.53
C ASP A 103 -8.85 -14.46 -13.24
N PHE A 104 -9.79 -13.64 -13.71
CA PHE A 104 -11.22 -13.94 -13.63
C PHE A 104 -11.71 -14.88 -14.74
N LEU A 105 -11.13 -14.84 -15.95
CA LEU A 105 -11.46 -15.77 -17.03
C LEU A 105 -10.81 -17.16 -16.90
N GLY A 106 -9.80 -17.34 -16.03
CA GLY A 106 -9.14 -18.63 -15.81
C GLY A 106 -9.83 -19.58 -14.82
N LYS A 107 -11.05 -19.29 -14.37
CA LYS A 107 -11.81 -20.10 -13.38
C LYS A 107 -13.14 -20.67 -13.91
N GLN A 108 -13.35 -20.69 -15.22
CA GLN A 108 -14.47 -21.40 -15.85
C GLN A 108 -13.98 -22.43 -16.87
N GLU A 109 -13.26 -23.46 -16.41
CA GLU A 109 -13.22 -24.78 -17.04
C GLU A 109 -13.14 -25.86 -15.95
#